data_AF-A0A928J194-F1
#
_entry.id   AF-A0A928J194-F1
#
_cell.length_a   1.000
_cell.length_b   1.000
_cell.length_c   1.000
_cell.angle_alpha   90.00
_cell.angle_beta   90.00
_cell.angle_gamma   90.00
#
_symmetry.space_group_name_H-M   'P 1'
#
loop_
_entity.id
_entity.type
_entity.pdbx_description
1 polymer ?
#
loop_
_entity_poly.entity_id
_entity_poly.type
_entity_poly.pdbx_seq_one_letter_code
_entity_poly.pdbx_strand_id
1 'polypeptide(L)'
;MARNLDKIQLPTNITDIAMLAVLLRAVKNNEPLTTQDSKPIFEEAKKDGKRKKKSNGDTHTEKALYTYGLIKYVANSKNCFVVTPLGDELLSIYDDDGNLTCDENTFVKTTLKVFAAWYADNKGRNIHPGQIILKLLYDKDIEGYLTEHEIAHFVYNPLFKSDEQFDEIKDFILSFRKTSLASPYTKTTKSYIFLPSLVNNWHILEKESVEILQLLSDGSVILADNALDEVDAEAAFDDGEDTIDTEEDSENVLEEPNTETLSEDNMYKTITKYRLTEQVKKSSKKA
;
A
#
# COMPACT_ATOMS: atom_id res chain seq x y z
N MET A 1 5.81 -23.13 -0.89
CA MET A 1 5.31 -22.57 -2.17
C MET A 1 6.30 -21.53 -2.69
N ALA A 2 6.55 -21.47 -4.00
CA ALA A 2 7.44 -20.46 -4.60
C ALA A 2 6.86 -19.05 -4.42
N ARG A 3 7.71 -18.08 -4.03
CA ARG A 3 7.30 -16.66 -3.89
C ARG A 3 6.72 -16.18 -5.23
N ASN A 4 5.46 -15.74 -5.27
CA ASN A 4 4.91 -15.07 -6.46
C ASN A 4 5.57 -13.69 -6.58
N LEU A 5 6.62 -13.64 -7.39
CA LEU A 5 7.37 -12.42 -7.63
C LEU A 5 6.63 -11.47 -8.58
N ASP A 6 5.65 -11.93 -9.36
CA ASP A 6 4.95 -11.12 -10.38
C ASP A 6 3.64 -10.52 -9.86
N LYS A 7 3.76 -9.74 -8.78
CA LYS A 7 2.65 -8.99 -8.15
C LYS A 7 2.87 -7.48 -8.20
N ILE A 8 1.77 -6.74 -8.12
CA ILE A 8 1.79 -5.30 -7.82
C ILE A 8 2.24 -5.14 -6.36
N GLN A 9 3.27 -4.32 -6.13
CA GLN A 9 3.82 -4.11 -4.80
C GLN A 9 3.02 -3.02 -4.08
N LEU A 10 2.39 -3.38 -2.97
CA LEU A 10 1.75 -2.41 -2.09
C LEU A 10 2.82 -1.57 -1.37
N PRO A 11 2.80 -0.24 -1.44
CA PRO A 11 3.76 0.60 -0.75
C PRO A 11 3.48 0.61 0.75
N THR A 12 4.13 -0.28 1.50
CA THR A 12 3.93 -0.41 2.96
C THR A 12 5.17 -0.15 3.80
N ASN A 13 6.29 0.21 3.16
CA ASN A 13 7.53 0.52 3.87
C ASN A 13 7.49 1.93 4.48
N ILE A 14 6.77 2.86 3.82
CA ILE A 14 6.47 4.19 4.32
C ILE A 14 4.97 4.40 4.06
N THR A 15 4.19 4.36 5.14
CA THR A 15 2.72 4.39 5.10
C THR A 15 2.15 5.71 5.59
N ASP A 16 2.97 6.60 6.14
CA ASP A 16 2.59 7.92 6.60
C ASP A 16 2.93 8.97 5.56
N ILE A 17 1.92 9.72 5.12
CA ILE A 17 2.08 10.79 4.13
C ILE A 17 2.87 11.98 4.68
N ALA A 18 2.82 12.25 5.99
CA ALA A 18 3.66 13.28 6.60
C ALA A 18 5.14 12.87 6.56
N MET A 19 5.44 11.59 6.83
CA MET A 19 6.80 11.06 6.67
C MET A 19 7.28 11.11 5.22
N LEU A 20 6.41 10.87 4.23
CA LEU A 20 6.77 11.08 2.82
C LEU A 20 7.17 12.54 2.57
N ALA A 21 6.45 13.52 3.13
CA ALA A 21 6.79 14.94 2.99
C ALA A 21 8.13 15.28 3.65
N VAL A 22 8.43 14.75 4.84
CA VAL A 22 9.73 14.93 5.52
C VAL A 22 10.88 14.41 4.65
N LEU A 23 10.75 13.19 4.13
CA LEU A 23 11.77 12.58 3.28
C LEU A 23 11.92 13.33 1.96
N LEU A 24 10.81 13.82 1.39
CA LEU A 24 10.82 14.60 0.17
C LEU A 24 11.47 15.97 0.37
N ARG A 25 11.33 16.60 1.55
CA ARG A 25 12.03 17.84 1.90
C ARG A 25 13.54 17.62 1.97
N ALA A 26 13.96 16.46 2.51
CA ALA A 26 15.36 16.08 2.51
C ALA A 26 15.92 15.94 1.08
N VAL A 27 15.13 15.41 0.13
CA VAL A 27 15.49 15.45 -1.30
C VAL A 27 15.57 16.88 -1.79
N LYS A 28 14.54 17.71 -1.55
CA LYS A 28 14.46 19.09 -2.03
C LYS A 28 15.67 19.94 -1.63
N ASN A 29 16.12 19.79 -0.39
CA ASN A 29 17.25 20.53 0.15
C ASN A 29 18.60 20.11 -0.43
N ASN A 30 18.67 18.94 -1.09
CA ASN A 30 19.89 18.35 -1.63
C ASN A 30 19.78 18.03 -3.13
N GLU A 31 18.75 18.53 -3.83
CA GLU A 31 18.54 18.19 -5.23
C GLU A 31 19.51 18.96 -6.15
N PRO A 32 20.01 18.34 -7.25
CA PRO A 32 19.79 16.95 -7.64
C PRO A 32 20.56 15.97 -6.72
N LEU A 33 19.84 14.99 -6.17
CA LEU A 33 20.37 14.05 -5.19
C LEU A 33 20.77 12.75 -5.87
N THR A 34 21.91 12.15 -5.48
CA THR A 34 22.33 10.85 -6.01
C THR A 34 21.84 9.69 -5.14
N THR A 35 21.63 8.50 -5.72
CA THR A 35 21.28 7.28 -4.96
C THR A 35 22.32 6.90 -3.90
N GLN A 36 23.59 7.25 -4.11
CA GLN A 36 24.64 6.98 -3.12
C GLN A 36 24.55 7.94 -1.93
N ASP A 37 24.36 9.23 -2.22
CA ASP A 37 24.30 10.29 -1.20
C ASP A 37 22.95 10.31 -0.46
N SER A 38 21.91 9.74 -1.06
CA SER A 38 20.56 9.75 -0.50
C SER A 38 20.42 8.93 0.78
N LYS A 39 21.18 7.82 0.91
CA LYS A 39 21.12 6.93 2.08
C LYS A 39 21.36 7.65 3.41
N PRO A 40 22.51 8.32 3.63
CA PRO A 40 22.75 9.04 4.89
C PRO A 40 21.76 10.21 5.10
N ILE A 41 21.29 10.85 4.03
CA ILE A 41 20.30 11.93 4.11
C ILE A 41 18.94 11.41 4.60
N PHE A 42 18.46 10.29 4.06
CA PHE A 42 17.22 9.68 4.51
C PHE A 42 17.32 9.10 5.92
N GLU A 43 18.46 8.51 6.27
CA GLU A 43 18.71 8.07 7.64
C GLU A 43 18.62 9.23 8.64
N GLU A 44 19.18 10.40 8.29
CA GLU A 44 19.11 11.58 9.14
C GLU A 44 17.68 12.10 9.26
N ALA A 45 16.97 12.26 8.12
CA ALA A 45 15.59 12.73 8.11
C ALA A 45 14.63 11.82 8.91
N LYS A 46 14.90 10.50 8.96
CA LYS A 46 14.13 9.55 9.79
C LYS A 46 14.41 9.67 11.28
N LYS A 47 15.59 10.15 11.70
CA LYS A 47 15.93 10.29 13.13
C LYS A 47 15.09 11.36 13.80
N ASP A 48 14.76 12.43 13.07
CA ASP A 48 13.86 13.49 13.54
C ASP A 48 12.42 12.97 13.78
N GLY A 49 12.07 11.76 13.30
CA GLY A 49 10.76 11.09 13.46
C GLY A 49 10.64 9.96 14.50
N LYS A 50 11.68 9.63 15.29
CA LYS A 50 11.78 8.55 16.32
C LYS A 50 11.86 7.07 15.86
N ARG A 51 13.07 6.47 16.01
CA ARG A 51 13.52 5.36 16.91
C ARG A 51 14.69 4.63 16.24
N LYS A 52 15.82 4.53 16.96
CA LYS A 52 17.03 3.81 16.56
C LYS A 52 16.76 2.30 16.43
N LYS A 53 16.84 1.76 15.21
CA LYS A 53 17.34 0.41 14.93
C LYS A 53 18.69 0.56 14.20
N LYS A 54 19.62 -0.36 14.43
CA LYS A 54 20.92 -0.39 13.73
C LYS A 54 20.64 -0.35 12.22
N SER A 55 21.23 0.63 11.54
CA SER A 55 20.91 0.92 10.15
C SER A 55 21.48 -0.17 9.24
N ASN A 56 20.61 -1.02 8.71
CA ASN A 56 20.80 -1.53 7.36
C ASN A 56 20.41 -0.35 6.46
N GLY A 57 21.37 0.19 5.70
CA GLY A 57 21.20 1.45 4.96
C GLY A 57 19.88 1.53 4.20
N ASP A 58 19.29 2.72 4.14
CA ASP A 58 17.94 2.92 3.58
C ASP A 58 17.87 2.55 2.08
N THR A 59 17.33 1.38 1.76
CA THR A 59 17.20 0.87 0.39
C THR A 59 15.81 1.08 -0.23
N HIS A 60 14.86 1.65 0.52
CA HIS A 60 13.45 1.65 0.10
C HIS A 60 12.82 3.03 -0.03
N THR A 61 13.38 4.06 0.61
CA THR A 61 12.80 5.42 0.56
C THR A 61 12.76 5.98 -0.85
N GLU A 62 13.88 5.93 -1.60
CA GLU A 62 13.95 6.42 -2.98
C GLU A 62 12.86 5.77 -3.84
N LYS A 63 12.77 4.44 -3.77
CA LYS A 63 11.78 3.66 -4.50
C LYS A 63 10.36 4.05 -4.12
N ALA A 64 10.07 4.27 -2.83
CA ALA A 64 8.74 4.67 -2.38
C ALA A 64 8.34 6.06 -2.90
N LEU A 65 9.25 7.04 -2.83
CA LEU A 65 9.01 8.39 -3.37
C LEU A 65 8.80 8.36 -4.89
N TYR A 66 9.59 7.56 -5.61
CA TYR A 66 9.43 7.36 -7.05
C TYR A 66 8.11 6.67 -7.39
N THR A 67 7.72 5.64 -6.62
CA THR A 67 6.48 4.89 -6.80
C THR A 67 5.25 5.80 -6.73
N TYR A 68 5.26 6.80 -5.86
CA TYR A 68 4.18 7.81 -5.74
C TYR A 68 4.35 9.02 -6.68
N GLY A 69 5.32 8.99 -7.60
CA GLY A 69 5.57 10.08 -8.56
C GLY A 69 6.07 11.39 -7.92
N LEU A 70 6.57 11.34 -6.68
CA LEU A 70 7.03 12.51 -5.92
C LEU A 70 8.44 12.96 -6.33
N ILE A 71 9.25 12.03 -6.84
CA ILE A 71 10.56 12.30 -7.43
C ILE A 71 10.62 11.76 -8.86
N LYS A 72 11.55 12.29 -9.66
CA LYS A 72 11.89 11.77 -10.99
C LYS A 72 13.39 11.74 -11.19
N TYR A 73 13.87 10.74 -11.92
CA TYR A 73 15.25 10.70 -12.36
C TYR A 73 15.53 11.78 -13.41
N VAL A 74 16.70 12.40 -13.32
CA VAL A 74 17.15 13.42 -14.27
C VAL A 74 17.52 12.74 -15.59
N ALA A 75 17.11 13.34 -16.71
CA ALA A 75 17.46 12.82 -18.03
C ALA A 75 18.99 12.68 -18.17
N ASN A 76 19.44 11.54 -18.70
CA ASN A 76 20.85 11.18 -18.86
C ASN A 76 21.65 10.92 -17.57
N SER A 77 21.02 10.88 -16.39
CA SER A 77 21.62 10.38 -15.15
C SER A 77 20.64 9.48 -14.40
N LYS A 78 20.80 8.16 -14.56
CA LYS A 78 19.96 7.17 -13.86
C LYS A 78 20.15 7.15 -12.34
N ASN A 79 21.17 7.84 -11.84
CA ASN A 79 21.52 7.83 -10.42
C ASN A 79 21.22 9.17 -9.74
N CYS A 80 20.70 10.17 -10.47
CA CYS A 80 20.32 11.47 -9.91
C CYS A 80 18.82 11.68 -10.02
N PHE A 81 18.19 12.19 -8.97
CA PHE A 81 16.77 12.49 -8.96
C PHE A 81 16.47 13.85 -8.32
N VAL A 82 15.31 14.39 -8.68
CA VAL A 82 14.78 15.69 -8.23
C VAL A 82 13.32 15.55 -7.85
N VAL A 83 12.81 16.49 -7.08
CA VAL A 83 11.39 16.59 -6.72
C VAL A 83 10.55 16.92 -7.97
N THR A 84 9.38 16.30 -8.10
CA THR A 84 8.40 16.59 -9.17
C THR A 84 7.47 17.73 -8.76
N PRO A 85 6.71 18.32 -9.70
CA PRO A 85 5.66 19.29 -9.34
C PRO A 85 4.63 18.75 -8.36
N LEU A 86 4.28 17.45 -8.44
CA LEU A 86 3.40 16.80 -7.46
C LEU A 86 4.08 16.71 -6.08
N GLY A 87 5.39 16.45 -6.08
CA GLY A 87 6.19 16.51 -4.87
C GLY A 87 6.22 17.90 -4.24
N ASP A 88 6.42 18.95 -5.03
CA ASP A 88 6.36 20.33 -4.54
C ASP A 88 4.94 20.68 -4.02
N GLU A 89 3.88 20.16 -4.66
CA GLU A 89 2.50 20.31 -4.16
C GLU A 89 2.31 19.63 -2.79
N LEU A 90 2.84 18.41 -2.61
CA LEU A 90 2.83 17.73 -1.32
C LEU A 90 3.63 18.51 -0.26
N LEU A 91 4.80 19.07 -0.60
CA LEU A 91 5.58 19.88 0.33
C LEU A 91 4.84 21.16 0.75
N SER A 92 4.06 21.76 -0.16
CA SER A 92 3.37 23.03 0.11
C SER A 92 2.28 22.94 1.18
N ILE A 93 1.80 21.73 1.50
CA ILE A 93 0.77 21.52 2.52
C ILE A 93 1.33 21.24 3.92
N TYR A 94 2.66 21.14 4.07
CA TYR A 94 3.36 20.93 5.34
C TYR A 94 4.37 22.05 5.62
N ASP A 95 4.50 22.46 6.89
CA ASP A 95 5.60 23.33 7.33
C ASP A 95 6.91 22.54 7.46
N ASP A 96 8.01 23.25 7.73
CA ASP A 96 9.36 22.69 7.87
C ASP A 96 9.48 21.62 8.97
N ASP A 97 8.63 21.71 9.99
CA ASP A 97 8.55 20.77 11.12
C ASP A 97 7.66 19.54 10.82
N GLY A 98 7.00 19.50 9.66
CA GLY A 98 6.14 18.39 9.23
C GLY A 98 4.69 18.51 9.70
N ASN A 99 4.26 19.67 10.20
CA ASN A 99 2.87 19.93 10.56
C ASN A 99 2.07 20.39 9.35
N LEU A 100 0.79 19.99 9.32
CA LEU A 100 -0.14 20.39 8.25
C LEU A 100 -0.46 21.89 8.33
N THR A 101 -0.34 22.60 7.21
CA THR A 101 -0.58 24.06 7.14
C THR A 101 -1.77 24.46 6.27
N CYS A 102 -2.39 23.51 5.59
CA CYS A 102 -3.52 23.75 4.70
C CYS A 102 -4.86 23.35 5.33
N ASP A 103 -5.96 23.76 4.69
CA ASP A 103 -7.29 23.29 5.05
C ASP A 103 -7.51 21.82 4.61
N GLU A 104 -8.52 21.19 5.22
CA GLU A 104 -8.83 19.77 4.99
C GLU A 104 -9.14 19.43 3.52
N ASN A 105 -9.77 20.33 2.76
CA ASN A 105 -10.09 20.06 1.34
C ASN A 105 -8.82 20.10 0.48
N THR A 106 -7.91 21.03 0.76
CA THR A 106 -6.60 21.08 0.11
C THR A 106 -5.80 19.82 0.43
N PHE A 107 -5.76 19.42 1.71
CA PHE A 107 -5.13 18.17 2.13
C PHE A 107 -5.66 16.98 1.34
N VAL A 108 -6.98 16.75 1.37
CA VAL A 108 -7.62 15.61 0.69
C VAL A 108 -7.35 15.60 -0.81
N LYS A 109 -7.38 16.77 -1.48
CA LYS A 109 -7.08 16.85 -2.91
C LYS A 109 -5.63 16.44 -3.20
N THR A 110 -4.68 16.94 -2.42
CA THR A 110 -3.26 16.62 -2.60
C THR A 110 -3.00 15.15 -2.31
N THR A 111 -3.53 14.60 -1.22
CA THR A 111 -3.33 13.18 -0.87
C THR A 111 -3.94 12.24 -1.91
N LEU A 112 -5.11 12.58 -2.47
CA LEU A 112 -5.71 11.82 -3.57
C LEU A 112 -4.87 11.88 -4.85
N LYS A 113 -4.28 13.03 -5.19
CA LYS A 113 -3.36 13.14 -6.33
C LYS A 113 -2.13 12.25 -6.13
N VAL A 114 -1.53 12.28 -4.94
CA VAL A 114 -0.38 11.41 -4.61
C VAL A 114 -0.77 9.93 -4.69
N PHE A 115 -1.93 9.56 -4.15
CA PHE A 115 -2.42 8.19 -4.23
C PHE A 115 -2.68 7.75 -5.69
N ALA A 116 -3.31 8.60 -6.50
CA ALA A 116 -3.57 8.37 -7.91
C ALA A 116 -2.29 8.37 -8.78
N ALA A 117 -1.21 8.99 -8.31
CA ALA A 117 0.09 8.97 -8.99
C ALA A 117 0.89 7.70 -8.71
N TRP A 118 0.42 6.82 -7.82
CA TRP A 118 1.05 5.53 -7.59
C TRP A 118 1.13 4.75 -8.91
N TYR A 119 2.36 4.55 -9.39
CA TYR A 119 2.67 3.90 -10.65
C TYR A 119 3.44 2.59 -10.43
N ALA A 120 3.06 1.54 -11.16
CA ALA A 120 3.75 0.26 -11.18
C ALA A 120 4.26 -0.04 -12.59
N ASP A 121 5.59 -0.05 -12.75
CA ASP A 121 6.30 -0.23 -14.04
C ASP A 121 7.09 -1.54 -14.14
N ASN A 122 7.04 -2.37 -13.11
CA ASN A 122 7.80 -3.61 -13.05
C ASN A 122 7.15 -4.72 -13.89
N LYS A 123 7.97 -5.54 -14.55
CA LYS A 123 7.53 -6.78 -15.25
C LYS A 123 6.46 -6.54 -16.33
N GLY A 124 6.70 -5.52 -17.15
CA GLY A 124 5.82 -5.15 -18.27
C GLY A 124 4.52 -4.47 -17.83
N ARG A 125 4.43 -4.01 -16.58
CA ARG A 125 3.30 -3.20 -16.12
C ARG A 125 3.47 -1.74 -16.57
N ASN A 126 2.33 -1.11 -16.80
CA ASN A 126 2.11 0.30 -17.02
C ASN A 126 0.71 0.61 -16.46
N ILE A 127 0.58 0.52 -15.13
CA ILE A 127 -0.70 0.63 -14.42
C ILE A 127 -0.54 1.57 -13.24
N HIS A 128 -1.62 2.29 -12.92
CA HIS A 128 -1.76 3.16 -11.77
C HIS A 128 -2.73 2.54 -10.76
N PRO A 129 -2.27 1.67 -9.85
CA PRO A 129 -3.18 0.90 -9.00
C PRO A 129 -4.01 1.80 -8.08
N GLY A 130 -3.47 2.95 -7.65
CA GLY A 130 -4.23 3.94 -6.88
C GLY A 130 -5.42 4.50 -7.66
N GLN A 131 -5.28 4.75 -8.97
CA GLN A 131 -6.40 5.18 -9.82
C GLN A 131 -7.44 4.08 -9.99
N ILE A 132 -7.00 2.84 -10.20
CA ILE A 132 -7.89 1.68 -10.29
C ILE A 132 -8.72 1.54 -9.01
N ILE A 133 -8.07 1.60 -7.84
CA ILE A 133 -8.75 1.52 -6.54
C ILE A 133 -9.77 2.66 -6.37
N LEU A 134 -9.40 3.90 -6.71
CA LEU A 134 -10.33 5.03 -6.64
C LEU A 134 -11.52 4.85 -7.58
N LYS A 135 -11.28 4.44 -8.83
CA LYS A 135 -12.35 4.18 -9.81
C LYS A 135 -13.30 3.09 -9.33
N LEU A 136 -12.77 1.98 -8.78
CA LEU A 136 -13.56 0.91 -8.19
C LEU A 136 -14.45 1.44 -7.05
N LEU A 137 -13.91 2.27 -6.15
CA LEU A 137 -14.68 2.84 -5.03
C LEU A 137 -15.78 3.83 -5.47
N TYR A 138 -15.70 4.38 -6.69
CA TYR A 138 -16.77 5.20 -7.31
C TYR A 138 -17.72 4.38 -8.19
N ASP A 139 -17.36 3.15 -8.56
CA ASP A 139 -18.19 2.29 -9.39
C ASP A 139 -19.39 1.79 -8.58
N LYS A 140 -20.58 1.86 -9.20
CA LYS A 140 -21.85 1.51 -8.55
C LYS A 140 -21.94 0.01 -8.28
N ASP A 141 -21.35 -0.82 -9.13
CA ASP A 141 -21.39 -2.28 -9.01
C ASP A 141 -20.54 -2.76 -7.83
N ILE A 142 -19.55 -1.97 -7.40
CA ILE A 142 -18.67 -2.24 -6.26
C ILE A 142 -19.30 -1.79 -4.93
N GLU A 143 -20.49 -1.18 -4.95
CA GLU A 143 -21.23 -0.73 -3.76
C GLU A 143 -20.44 0.24 -2.86
N GLY A 144 -19.43 0.89 -3.45
CA GLY A 144 -18.61 1.91 -2.79
C GLY A 144 -17.72 1.37 -1.65
N TYR A 145 -17.34 0.10 -1.65
CA TYR A 145 -16.35 -0.44 -0.71
C TYR A 145 -15.41 -1.48 -1.34
N LEU A 146 -14.23 -1.63 -0.73
CA LEU A 146 -13.29 -2.73 -0.97
C LEU A 146 -12.82 -3.31 0.37
N THR A 147 -12.34 -4.54 0.35
CA THR A 147 -11.81 -5.30 1.50
C THR A 147 -10.33 -5.60 1.31
N GLU A 148 -9.63 -5.97 2.38
CA GLU A 148 -8.23 -6.41 2.29
C GLU A 148 -8.06 -7.61 1.35
N HIS A 149 -9.08 -8.46 1.27
CA HIS A 149 -9.11 -9.68 0.47
C HIS A 149 -9.23 -9.37 -1.03
N GLU A 150 -10.06 -8.42 -1.39
CA GLU A 150 -10.22 -7.98 -2.79
C GLU A 150 -8.97 -7.26 -3.28
N ILE A 151 -8.38 -6.39 -2.45
CA ILE A 151 -7.11 -5.74 -2.80
C ILE A 151 -5.98 -6.76 -2.93
N ALA A 152 -5.91 -7.74 -2.01
CA ALA A 152 -4.97 -8.85 -2.09
C ALA A 152 -5.12 -9.62 -3.41
N HIS A 153 -6.36 -9.94 -3.78
CA HIS A 153 -6.67 -10.67 -5.00
C HIS A 153 -6.31 -9.88 -6.26
N PHE A 154 -6.63 -8.59 -6.28
CA PHE A 154 -6.25 -7.66 -7.36
C PHE A 154 -4.73 -7.60 -7.54
N VAL A 155 -3.97 -7.32 -6.48
CA VAL A 155 -2.52 -7.07 -6.63
C VAL A 155 -1.70 -8.33 -6.90
N TYR A 156 -2.22 -9.51 -6.56
CA TYR A 156 -1.56 -10.80 -6.84
C TYR A 156 -1.79 -11.33 -8.25
N ASN A 157 -2.73 -10.75 -9.00
CA ASN A 157 -3.00 -11.21 -10.35
C ASN A 157 -1.88 -10.72 -11.31
N PRO A 158 -1.08 -11.64 -11.89
CA PRO A 158 0.02 -11.25 -12.77
C PRO A 158 -0.47 -10.69 -14.10
N LEU A 159 -1.73 -10.93 -14.49
CA LEU A 159 -2.28 -10.52 -15.79
C LEU A 159 -2.67 -9.03 -15.83
N PHE A 160 -2.79 -8.37 -14.69
CA PHE A 160 -3.09 -6.94 -14.64
C PHE A 160 -1.82 -6.12 -14.86
N LYS A 161 -1.73 -5.57 -16.06
CA LYS A 161 -0.57 -4.83 -16.57
C LYS A 161 -0.89 -3.39 -16.98
N SER A 162 -2.14 -3.04 -17.30
CA SER A 162 -2.50 -1.72 -17.85
C SER A 162 -3.74 -1.11 -17.20
N ASP A 163 -3.83 0.22 -17.18
CA ASP A 163 -5.03 0.96 -16.77
C ASP A 163 -6.26 0.68 -17.65
N GLU A 164 -6.03 0.28 -18.89
CA GLU A 164 -7.08 -0.06 -19.86
C GLU A 164 -7.85 -1.32 -19.45
N GLN A 165 -7.29 -2.13 -18.54
CA GLN A 165 -7.91 -3.36 -18.04
C GLN A 165 -8.88 -3.09 -16.88
N PHE A 166 -9.36 -1.86 -16.70
CA PHE A 166 -10.25 -1.49 -15.59
C PHE A 166 -11.49 -2.40 -15.52
N ASP A 167 -12.18 -2.62 -16.63
CA ASP A 167 -13.40 -3.44 -16.66
C ASP A 167 -13.09 -4.91 -16.32
N GLU A 168 -11.98 -5.46 -16.82
CA GLU A 168 -11.50 -6.81 -16.48
C GLU A 168 -11.20 -6.95 -15.00
N ILE A 169 -10.54 -5.94 -14.40
CA ILE A 169 -10.22 -5.90 -12.97
C ILE A 169 -11.51 -5.80 -12.14
N LYS A 170 -12.48 -5.00 -12.57
CA LYS A 170 -13.78 -4.88 -11.91
C LYS A 170 -14.50 -6.22 -11.90
N ASP A 171 -14.65 -6.84 -13.07
CA ASP A 171 -15.33 -8.14 -13.21
C ASP A 171 -14.63 -9.24 -12.39
N PHE A 172 -13.30 -9.18 -12.30
CA PHE A 172 -12.51 -10.08 -11.46
C PHE A 172 -12.82 -9.92 -9.97
N ILE A 173 -12.92 -8.68 -9.47
CA ILE A 173 -13.31 -8.40 -8.07
C ILE A 173 -14.76 -8.82 -7.81
N LEU A 174 -15.69 -8.49 -8.72
CA LEU A 174 -17.10 -8.87 -8.58
C LEU A 174 -17.29 -10.39 -8.61
N SER A 175 -16.49 -11.10 -9.40
CA SER A 175 -16.49 -12.57 -9.44
C SER A 175 -15.94 -13.17 -8.15
N PHE A 176 -14.91 -12.54 -7.57
CA PHE A 176 -14.37 -12.93 -6.27
C PHE A 176 -15.42 -12.83 -5.15
N ARG A 177 -16.21 -11.75 -5.11
CA ARG A 177 -17.31 -11.58 -4.13
C ARG A 177 -18.31 -12.74 -4.15
N LYS A 178 -18.56 -13.31 -5.34
CA LYS A 178 -19.52 -14.40 -5.54
C LYS A 178 -18.98 -15.78 -5.13
N THR A 179 -17.66 -15.93 -4.98
CA THR A 179 -17.02 -17.25 -4.96
C THR A 179 -16.26 -17.59 -3.68
N SER A 180 -15.70 -16.64 -2.92
CA SER A 180 -15.09 -16.95 -1.61
C SER A 180 -14.77 -15.72 -0.77
N LEU A 181 -14.93 -15.84 0.56
CA LEU A 181 -14.34 -14.93 1.56
C LEU A 181 -12.91 -15.30 1.95
N ALA A 182 -12.52 -16.56 1.77
CA ALA A 182 -11.22 -17.08 2.09
C ALA A 182 -10.45 -17.31 0.78
N SER A 183 -9.76 -16.26 0.32
CA SER A 183 -8.72 -16.42 -0.70
C SER A 183 -7.45 -16.93 -0.01
N PRO A 184 -6.77 -17.97 -0.52
CA PRO A 184 -5.51 -18.46 0.06
C PRO A 184 -4.40 -17.40 0.03
N TYR A 185 -4.58 -16.31 -0.72
CA TYR A 185 -3.61 -15.22 -0.81
C TYR A 185 -3.64 -14.27 0.39
N THR A 186 -4.74 -14.23 1.17
CA THR A 186 -5.05 -13.17 2.15
C THR A 186 -4.10 -13.17 3.35
N LYS A 187 -3.56 -14.34 3.73
CA LYS A 187 -2.59 -14.46 4.83
C LYS A 187 -1.20 -13.90 4.49
N THR A 188 -0.90 -13.59 3.23
CA THR A 188 0.47 -13.25 2.77
C THR A 188 0.59 -11.86 2.13
N THR A 189 -0.52 -11.14 2.00
CA THR A 189 -0.58 -9.87 1.28
C THR A 189 -0.48 -8.70 2.24
N LYS A 190 0.40 -7.74 1.96
CA LYS A 190 0.54 -6.49 2.74
C LYS A 190 -0.71 -5.57 2.73
N SER A 191 -1.87 -6.04 2.25
CA SER A 191 -3.14 -5.32 2.18
C SER A 191 -3.69 -4.96 3.57
N TYR A 192 -3.47 -5.79 4.58
CA TYR A 192 -3.83 -5.52 5.98
C TYR A 192 -2.98 -4.42 6.64
N ILE A 193 -1.88 -4.00 6.02
CA ILE A 193 -1.10 -2.83 6.43
C ILE A 193 -1.51 -1.62 5.58
N PHE A 194 -1.62 -1.84 4.27
CA PHE A 194 -1.89 -0.81 3.29
C PHE A 194 -3.24 -0.11 3.49
N LEU A 195 -4.36 -0.84 3.53
CA LEU A 195 -5.68 -0.21 3.64
C LEU A 195 -5.86 0.56 4.97
N PRO A 196 -5.46 0.03 6.13
CA PRO A 196 -5.47 0.81 7.37
C PRO A 196 -4.64 2.10 7.33
N SER A 197 -3.52 2.13 6.61
CA SER A 197 -2.75 3.38 6.48
C SER A 197 -3.49 4.46 5.72
N LEU A 198 -4.33 4.08 4.75
CA LEU A 198 -5.17 5.01 4.00
C LEU A 198 -6.30 5.60 4.86
N VAL A 199 -6.65 4.92 5.96
CA VAL A 199 -7.57 5.42 6.99
C VAL A 199 -6.83 6.31 8.00
N ASN A 200 -5.79 5.76 8.61
CA ASN A 200 -5.17 6.35 9.80
C ASN A 200 -4.22 7.51 9.50
N ASN A 201 -3.51 7.46 8.37
CA ASN A 201 -2.46 8.43 8.06
C ASN A 201 -2.83 9.33 6.88
N TRP A 202 -3.53 8.81 5.87
CA TRP A 202 -3.88 9.58 4.67
C TRP A 202 -5.28 10.20 4.75
N HIS A 203 -6.14 9.70 5.63
CA HIS A 203 -7.54 10.11 5.80
C HIS A 203 -8.38 10.11 4.51
N ILE A 204 -8.04 9.25 3.55
CA ILE A 204 -8.79 9.10 2.30
C ILE A 204 -9.87 8.00 2.40
N LEU A 205 -9.70 7.05 3.33
CA LEU A 205 -10.66 5.98 3.60
C LEU A 205 -11.24 6.06 5.01
N GLU A 206 -12.45 5.54 5.17
CA GLU A 206 -13.06 5.11 6.42
C GLU A 206 -13.22 3.59 6.42
N LYS A 207 -13.32 2.98 7.61
CA LYS A 207 -13.49 1.52 7.73
C LYS A 207 -14.71 1.16 8.57
N GLU A 208 -15.34 0.06 8.20
CA GLU A 208 -16.50 -0.53 8.87
C GLU A 208 -16.26 -2.04 9.01
N SER A 209 -16.27 -2.55 10.23
CA SER A 209 -16.19 -4.00 10.48
C SER A 209 -17.60 -4.57 10.51
N VAL A 210 -17.86 -5.54 9.63
CA VAL A 210 -19.16 -6.20 9.48
C VAL A 210 -19.04 -7.66 9.85
N GLU A 211 -19.97 -8.18 10.64
CA GLU A 211 -20.00 -9.61 10.97
C GLU A 211 -20.34 -10.45 9.72
N ILE A 212 -19.64 -11.57 9.54
CA ILE A 212 -19.83 -12.41 8.35
C ILE A 212 -21.22 -13.02 8.29
N LEU A 213 -21.79 -13.35 9.46
CA LEU A 213 -23.15 -13.84 9.57
C LEU A 213 -24.18 -12.83 9.02
N GLN A 214 -23.91 -11.53 9.16
CA GLN A 214 -24.76 -10.47 8.62
C GLN A 214 -24.69 -10.43 7.09
N LEU A 215 -23.49 -10.60 6.51
CA LEU A 215 -23.26 -10.64 5.05
C LEU A 215 -23.80 -11.90 4.37
N LEU A 216 -23.92 -13.00 5.12
CA LEU A 216 -24.60 -14.21 4.64
C LEU A 216 -26.12 -14.03 4.66
N SER A 217 -26.63 -13.30 5.65
CA SER A 217 -28.07 -13.07 5.82
C SER A 217 -28.66 -12.10 4.80
N ASP A 218 -27.87 -11.15 4.30
CA ASP A 218 -28.30 -10.16 3.30
C ASP A 218 -28.01 -10.60 1.85
N GLY A 219 -27.39 -11.77 1.66
CA GLY A 219 -27.07 -12.33 0.35
C GLY A 219 -25.91 -11.64 -0.36
N SER A 220 -25.18 -10.75 0.32
CA SER A 220 -24.01 -10.06 -0.25
C SER A 220 -22.83 -10.99 -0.47
N VAL A 221 -22.84 -12.17 0.16
CA VAL A 221 -21.74 -13.15 0.11
C VAL A 221 -22.24 -14.59 0.15
N ILE A 222 -21.52 -15.50 -0.53
CA ILE A 222 -21.76 -16.96 -0.50
C ILE A 222 -20.50 -17.64 0.07
N LEU A 223 -20.64 -18.52 1.07
CA LEU A 223 -19.55 -19.39 1.49
C LEU A 223 -19.40 -20.54 0.49
N ALA A 224 -18.19 -20.79 -0.01
CA ALA A 224 -17.90 -21.99 -0.77
C ALA A 224 -17.80 -23.20 0.18
N ASP A 225 -18.54 -24.27 -0.12
CA ASP A 225 -18.67 -25.48 0.72
C ASP A 225 -17.34 -26.22 1.01
N ASN A 226 -16.24 -25.88 0.33
CA ASN A 226 -14.96 -26.61 0.41
C ASN A 226 -13.83 -25.84 1.12
N ALA A 227 -14.11 -24.70 1.77
CA ALA A 227 -13.06 -23.87 2.39
C ALA A 227 -12.52 -24.40 3.75
N LEU A 228 -13.01 -25.54 4.24
CA LEU A 228 -12.72 -26.06 5.58
C LEU A 228 -11.72 -27.22 5.63
N ASP A 229 -11.37 -27.87 4.51
CA ASP A 229 -10.75 -29.20 4.56
C ASP A 229 -9.25 -29.30 4.21
N GLU A 230 -8.54 -28.21 3.91
CA GLU A 230 -7.09 -28.31 3.65
C GLU A 230 -6.28 -27.15 4.25
N VAL A 231 -5.83 -27.33 5.50
CA VAL A 231 -4.70 -26.56 6.02
C VAL A 231 -3.81 -27.48 6.87
N ASP A 232 -2.80 -28.09 6.24
CA ASP A 232 -1.62 -28.56 6.97
C ASP A 232 -0.90 -27.32 7.52
N ALA A 233 -1.02 -27.12 8.83
CA ALA A 233 -0.18 -26.22 9.60
C ALA A 233 1.23 -26.82 9.66
N GLU A 234 2.24 -26.03 9.26
CA GLU A 234 3.65 -26.06 9.66
C GLU A 234 4.48 -25.40 8.54
N ALA A 235 4.72 -24.09 8.66
CA ALA A 235 5.85 -23.42 8.01
C ALA A 235 6.12 -22.10 8.74
N ALA A 236 7.05 -22.15 9.70
CA ALA A 236 7.73 -20.98 10.23
C ALA A 236 8.37 -20.20 9.07
N PHE A 237 8.19 -18.88 9.04
CA PHE A 237 8.74 -18.01 7.99
C PHE A 237 10.08 -17.42 8.43
N ASP A 238 11.12 -17.80 7.69
CA ASP A 238 12.43 -17.15 7.64
C ASP A 238 12.38 -15.98 6.64
N ASP A 239 12.74 -14.79 7.13
CA ASP A 239 12.66 -13.51 6.43
C ASP A 239 13.99 -13.22 5.70
N GLY A 240 14.39 -14.14 4.82
CA GLY A 240 15.54 -13.95 3.92
C GLY A 240 15.20 -13.01 2.77
N GLU A 241 15.67 -11.76 2.86
CA GLU A 241 15.74 -10.77 1.79
C GLU A 241 17.00 -11.00 0.95
N ASP A 242 16.86 -11.27 -0.36
CA ASP A 242 18.02 -11.34 -1.26
C ASP A 242 18.62 -9.95 -1.47
N THR A 243 19.78 -9.77 -0.85
CA THR A 243 20.86 -8.91 -1.29
C THR A 243 21.41 -9.39 -2.63
N ILE A 244 21.78 -8.45 -3.50
CA ILE A 244 22.71 -8.74 -4.59
C ILE A 244 24.05 -9.12 -3.94
N ASP A 245 24.62 -10.25 -4.36
CA ASP A 245 25.89 -10.85 -3.94
C ASP A 245 26.90 -9.86 -3.30
N THR A 246 27.05 -9.98 -1.98
CA THR A 246 28.36 -10.05 -1.30
C THR A 246 28.16 -10.91 -0.07
N GLU A 247 28.94 -12.00 0.00
CA GLU A 247 29.04 -12.95 1.11
C GLU A 247 29.17 -12.24 2.47
N GLU A 248 28.35 -12.65 3.45
CA GLU A 248 28.78 -13.12 4.77
C GLU A 248 27.55 -13.38 5.66
N ASP A 249 27.40 -14.65 6.04
CA ASP A 249 26.41 -15.16 6.99
C ASP A 249 26.49 -14.45 8.35
N SER A 250 25.34 -14.14 8.95
CA SER A 250 25.16 -14.43 10.38
C SER A 250 23.69 -14.36 10.82
N GLU A 251 23.30 -15.44 11.50
CA GLU A 251 22.03 -15.71 12.15
C GLU A 251 21.61 -14.58 13.11
N ASN A 252 20.35 -14.18 13.06
CA ASN A 252 19.74 -13.29 14.03
C ASN A 252 18.56 -14.00 14.70
N VAL A 253 18.78 -14.45 15.95
CA VAL A 253 17.73 -14.91 16.85
C VAL A 253 16.88 -13.71 17.25
N LEU A 254 15.68 -13.61 16.69
CA LEU A 254 14.64 -12.71 17.18
C LEU A 254 13.80 -13.48 18.20
N GLU A 255 13.78 -12.98 19.44
CA GLU A 255 12.76 -13.39 20.42
C GLU A 255 11.37 -13.13 19.84
N GLU A 256 10.59 -14.21 19.73
CA GLU A 256 9.24 -14.22 19.19
C GLU A 256 8.32 -13.30 20.01
N PRO A 257 7.50 -12.44 19.37
CA PRO A 257 6.35 -11.88 20.05
C PRO A 257 5.38 -13.02 20.33
N ASN A 258 5.03 -13.22 21.61
CA ASN A 258 4.03 -14.21 22.10
C ASN A 258 2.97 -14.52 21.04
N THR A 259 3.09 -15.70 20.45
CA THR A 259 2.07 -16.34 19.63
C THR A 259 0.97 -16.81 20.57
N GLU A 260 0.04 -15.91 20.92
CA GLU A 260 -1.29 -16.39 21.29
C GLU A 260 -1.82 -17.15 20.07
N THR A 261 -1.85 -18.48 20.21
CA THR A 261 -2.47 -19.42 19.29
C THR A 261 -3.94 -19.03 19.13
N LEU A 262 -4.23 -18.25 18.09
CA LEU A 262 -5.57 -18.00 17.64
C LEU A 262 -6.17 -19.33 17.16
N SER A 263 -7.06 -19.89 17.98
CA SER A 263 -7.83 -21.09 17.66
C SER A 263 -8.52 -20.95 16.30
N GLU A 264 -8.50 -22.02 15.51
CA GLU A 264 -9.13 -22.12 14.17
C GLU A 264 -10.60 -21.69 14.16
N ASP A 265 -11.30 -21.82 15.30
CA ASP A 265 -12.69 -21.39 15.53
C ASP A 265 -12.95 -19.86 15.48
N ASN A 266 -11.92 -19.02 15.31
CA ASN A 266 -12.06 -17.55 15.31
C ASN A 266 -11.67 -16.87 13.99
N MET A 267 -11.20 -17.61 12.98
CA MET A 267 -10.82 -17.00 11.71
C MET A 267 -12.08 -16.59 10.94
N TYR A 268 -12.34 -15.27 10.92
CA TYR A 268 -13.41 -14.60 10.17
C TYR A 268 -14.76 -14.45 10.89
N LYS A 269 -14.77 -13.90 12.11
CA LYS A 269 -16.01 -13.32 12.68
C LYS A 269 -16.45 -12.04 11.95
N THR A 270 -15.51 -11.29 11.38
CA THR A 270 -15.77 -10.00 10.73
C THR A 270 -14.97 -9.82 9.45
N ILE A 271 -15.49 -8.99 8.54
CA ILE A 271 -14.83 -8.45 7.34
C ILE A 271 -14.78 -6.95 7.47
N THR A 272 -13.65 -6.34 7.09
CA THR A 272 -13.52 -4.88 7.09
C THR A 272 -13.79 -4.33 5.70
N LYS A 273 -14.84 -3.50 5.59
CA LYS A 273 -15.15 -2.72 4.40
C LYS A 273 -14.44 -1.37 4.50
N TYR A 274 -13.72 -0.98 3.46
CA TYR A 274 -13.09 0.34 3.33
C TYR A 274 -13.84 1.16 2.29
N ARG A 275 -14.22 2.38 2.65
CA ARG A 275 -14.99 3.30 1.81
C ARG A 275 -14.27 4.63 1.71
N LEU A 276 -14.54 5.40 0.66
CA LEU A 276 -14.10 6.79 0.61
C LEU A 276 -14.79 7.59 1.72
N THR A 277 -14.03 8.43 2.43
CA THR A 277 -14.61 9.33 3.43
C THR A 277 -15.64 10.26 2.79
N GLU A 278 -16.62 10.72 3.57
CA GLU A 278 -17.61 11.70 3.09
C GLU A 278 -16.97 12.98 2.54
N GLN A 279 -15.81 13.36 3.06
CA GLN A 279 -15.07 14.51 2.59
C GLN A 279 -14.53 14.29 1.17
N VAL A 280 -13.93 13.12 0.90
CA VAL A 280 -13.48 12.76 -0.46
C VAL A 280 -14.65 12.78 -1.45
N LYS A 281 -15.80 12.22 -1.05
CA LYS A 281 -17.03 12.21 -1.88
C LYS A 281 -17.60 13.61 -2.14
N LYS A 282 -17.39 14.57 -1.24
CA LYS A 282 -17.82 15.97 -1.42
C LYS A 282 -16.87 16.75 -2.32
N SER A 283 -15.56 16.50 -2.23
CA SER A 283 -14.55 17.19 -3.04
C SER A 283 -14.62 16.81 -4.52
N SER A 284 -15.08 15.60 -4.86
CA SER A 284 -15.27 15.15 -6.25
C SER A 284 -16.51 15.74 -6.94
N LYS A 285 -17.51 16.23 -6.20
CA LYS A 285 -18.71 16.88 -6.76
C LYS A 285 -18.51 18.36 -7.13
N LYS A 286 -17.37 18.95 -6.77
CA LYS A 286 -17.06 20.38 -6.96
C LYS A 286 -15.95 20.64 -8.00
N ALA A 287 -15.45 19.61 -8.66
CA ALA A 287 -14.52 19.69 -9.78
C ALA A 287 -15.28 19.45 -11.10
#